data_AF-A0A6N8FYG9-F1
#
_entry.id   AF-A0A6N8FYG9-F1
#
_cell.length_a   1.000
_cell.length_b   1.000
_cell.length_c   1.000
_cell.angle_alpha   90.00
_cell.angle_beta   90.00
_cell.angle_gamma   90.00
#
_symmetry.space_group_name_H-M   'P 1'
#
loop_
_entity.id
_entity.type
_entity.pdbx_description
1 polymer ?
#
loop_
_entity_poly.entity_id
_entity_poly.type
_entity_poly.pdbx_seq_one_letter_code
_entity_poly.pdbx_strand_id
1 'polypeptide(L)' 'TSYHLEGLYRLQLNQNIAITPGVLVIFNPEHNNANDTIYVGTLRTTFSF' A
#
# COMPACT_ATOMS: atom_id res chain seq x y z
N THR A 1 8.26 -11.09 15.95
CA THR A 1 6.92 -11.14 15.35
C THR A 1 6.75 -9.88 14.53
N SER A 2 6.90 -9.98 13.20
CA SER A 2 6.71 -8.84 12.30
C SER A 2 5.22 -8.68 12.03
N TYR A 3 4.69 -7.47 12.19
CA TYR A 3 3.30 -7.17 11.86
C TYR A 3 3.29 -6.34 10.58
N HIS A 4 2.52 -6.77 9.59
CA HIS A 4 2.32 -6.03 8.35
C HIS A 4 0.84 -5.69 8.21
N LEU A 5 0.56 -4.43 7.89
CA LEU A 5 -0.77 -3.93 7.63
C LEU A 5 -0.81 -3.45 6.18
N GLU A 6 -1.71 -4.05 5.40
CA GLU A 6 -1.92 -3.73 4.00
C GLU A 6 -3.32 -3.17 3.82
N GLY A 7 -3.38 -1.93 3.34
CA GLY A 7 -4.61 -1.25 2.94
C GLY A 7 -4.60 -1.06 1.44
N LEU A 8 -5.66 -1.49 0.77
CA LEU A 8 -5.80 -1.33 -0.68
C LEU A 8 -7.24 -0.98 -1.02
N TYR A 9 -7.42 0.02 -1.88
CA TYR A 9 -8.75 0.50 -2.25
C TYR A 9 -8.81 0.78 -3.74
N ARG A 10 -9.77 0.17 -4.44
CA ARG A 10 -9.94 0.35 -5.89
C ARG A 10 -11.01 1.41 -6.15
N LEU A 11 -10.58 2.58 -6.58
CA LEU A 11 -11.43 3.65 -7.11
C LEU A 11 -11.60 3.47 -8.61
N GLN A 12 -12.80 3.09 -9.03
CA GLN A 12 -13.13 3.13 -10.46
C GLN A 12 -13.69 4.50 -10.78
N LEU A 13 -12.89 5.34 -11.46
CA LEU A 13 -13.35 6.65 -11.89
C LEU A 13 -14.33 6.50 -13.05
N ASN A 14 -13.88 5.80 -14.09
CA ASN A 14 -14.64 5.62 -15.34
C ASN A 14 -14.46 4.17 -15.84
N GLN A 15 -15.16 3.81 -16.91
CA GLN A 15 -15.01 2.49 -17.56
C GLN A 15 -13.59 2.25 -18.09
N ASN A 16 -12.85 3.32 -18.39
CA ASN A 16 -11.51 3.28 -18.96
C ASN A 16 -10.39 3.64 -17.97
N ILE A 17 -10.73 4.12 -16.76
CA ILE A 17 -9.75 4.61 -15.79
C ILE A 17 -10.08 4.08 -14.40
N ALA A 18 -9.14 3.35 -13.83
CA ALA A 18 -9.18 2.91 -12.44
C ALA A 18 -7.92 3.36 -11.70
N ILE A 19 -8.09 3.79 -10.45
CA ILE A 19 -7.01 4.14 -9.55
C ILE A 19 -7.07 3.21 -8.35
N THR A 20 -5.94 2.60 -8.02
CA THR A 20 -5.80 1.76 -6.83
C THR A 20 -4.69 2.32 -5.95
N PRO A 21 -4.99 3.23 -5.02
CA PRO A 21 -4.09 3.50 -3.91
C PRO A 21 -3.89 2.25 -3.05
N GLY A 22 -2.65 2.02 -2.64
CA GLY A 22 -2.27 0.99 -1.69
C GLY A 22 -1.31 1.56 -0.67
N VAL A 23 -1.47 1.19 0.59
CA VAL A 23 -0.58 1.57 1.68
C VAL A 23 -0.15 0.28 2.36
N LEU A 24 1.16 0.10 2.45
CA LEU A 24 1.78 -1.00 3.17
C LEU A 24 2.55 -0.40 4.36
N VAL A 25 2.22 -0.86 5.55
CA VAL A 25 2.91 -0.48 6.78
C VAL A 25 3.55 -1.73 7.37
N ILE A 26 4.86 -1.70 7.54
CA ILE A 26 5.62 -2.80 8.13
C ILE A 26 6.09 -2.35 9.51
N PHE A 27 5.51 -2.95 10.54
CA PHE A 27 5.87 -2.71 11.94
C PHE A 27 6.93 -3.72 12.38
N ASN A 28 8.02 -3.22 12.97
CA ASN A 28 9.13 -4.01 13.51
C ASN A 28 9.76 -4.98 12.50
N PRO A 29 10.28 -4.49 11.36
CA PRO A 29 11.15 -5.33 10.54
C PRO A 29 12.35 -5.78 11.40
N GLU A 30 12.72 -7.06 11.33
CA GLU A 30 13.95 -7.62 11.93
C GLU A 30 14.03 -7.73 13.48
N HIS A 31 12.91 -7.80 14.22
CA HIS A 31 12.93 -8.15 15.66
C HIS A 31 13.82 -7.24 16.54
N ASN A 32 14.01 -5.98 16.14
CA ASN A 32 14.73 -4.98 16.91
C ASN A 32 13.82 -3.78 17.15
N ASN A 33 13.50 -3.49 18.42
CA ASN A 33 12.65 -2.37 18.85
C ASN A 33 13.23 -0.98 18.53
N ALA A 34 14.40 -0.91 17.89
CA ALA A 34 15.06 0.32 17.45
C ALA A 34 14.84 0.69 15.97
N ASN A 35 14.19 -0.18 15.16
CA ASN A 35 13.98 0.11 13.75
C ASN A 35 12.64 0.82 13.49
N ASP A 36 12.74 1.98 12.85
CA ASP A 36 11.62 2.85 12.48
C ASP A 36 10.55 2.10 11.67
N THR A 37 9.29 2.46 11.89
CA THR A 37 8.17 1.90 11.13
C THR A 37 8.30 2.29 9.66
N ILE A 38 8.30 1.30 8.76
CA ILE A 38 8.39 1.55 7.33
C ILE A 38 7.00 1.75 6.77
N TYR A 39 6.76 2.92 6.18
CA TYR A 39 5.53 3.27 5.47
C TYR A 39 5.80 3.30 3.97
N VAL A 40 5.07 2.49 3.21
CA VAL A 40 5.15 2.44 1.76
C VAL A 40 3.80 2.83 1.18
N GLY A 41 3.76 4.00 0.53
CA GLY A 41 2.62 4.45 -0.26
C GLY A 41 2.78 4.02 -1.72
N THR A 42 1.74 3.43 -2.29
CA THR A 42 1.68 3.04 -3.71
C THR A 42 0.43 3.63 -4.34
N LEU A 43 0.56 4.06 -5.59
CA LEU A 43 -0.57 4.53 -6.39
C LEU A 43 -0.49 3.88 -7.77
N ARG A 44 -1.46 3.02 -8.08
CA ARG A 44 -1.56 2.37 -9.37
C ARG A 44 -2.69 2.98 -10.18
N THR A 45 -2.39 3.50 -11.35
CA THR A 45 -3.39 3.99 -12.31
C THR A 45 -3.46 3.05 -13.50
N THR A 46 -4.65 2.56 -13.82
CA THR A 46 -4.92 1.65 -14.94
C THR A 46 -5.74 2.38 -15.99
N PHE A 47 -5.24 2.38 -17.22
CA PHE A 47 -5.93 2.91 -18.40
C PHE A 47 -6.29 1.75 -19.33
N SER A 48 -7.53 1.71 -19.80
CA SER A 48 -8.03 0.70 -20.74
C SER A 48 -8.54 1.40 -22.00
N PHE A 49 -7.95 1.07 -23.15
CA PHE A 49 -8.24 1.63 -24.46
C PHE A 49 -9.03 0.64 -25.32
#